data_AF-A0A354PGN9-F1
#
_entry.id   AF-A0A354PGN9-F1
#
_cell.length_a   1.000
_cell.length_b   1.000
_cell.length_c   1.000
_cell.angle_alpha   90.00
_cell.angle_beta   90.00
_cell.angle_gamma   90.00
#
_symmetry.space_group_name_H-M   'P 1'
#
loop_
_entity.id
_entity.type
_entity.pdbx_description
1 polymer ?
#
loop_
_entity_poly.entity_id
_entity_poly.type
_entity_poly.pdbx_seq_one_letter_code
_entity_poly.pdbx_strand_id
1 'polypeptide(L)' 'MSYSDDELLPISALQHLVFCERQSALIHVERLWAENQLTVEGNLLHKKAHEASHETIRGVRVVRGL' A
#
# COMPACT_ATOMS: atom_id res chain seq x y z
N MET A 1 16.03 17.42 16.67
CA MET A 1 16.48 17.10 15.31
C MET A 1 15.27 16.69 14.50
N SER A 2 15.08 17.26 13.32
CA SER A 2 14.06 16.81 12.37
C SER A 2 14.75 15.89 11.37
N TYR A 3 14.14 14.75 11.07
CA TYR A 3 14.55 13.90 9.97
C TYR A 3 14.02 14.49 8.65
N SER A 4 14.77 14.31 7.57
CA SER A 4 14.28 14.48 6.21
C SER A 4 13.45 13.27 5.79
N ASP A 5 12.58 13.42 4.79
CA ASP A 5 11.68 12.36 4.34
C ASP A 5 12.44 11.09 3.90
N ASP A 6 13.63 11.25 3.32
CA ASP A 6 14.48 10.14 2.88
C ASP A 6 15.13 9.37 4.04
N GLU A 7 15.19 9.98 5.22
CA GLU A 7 15.65 9.35 6.46
C GLU A 7 14.51 8.64 7.22
N LEU A 8 13.26 8.85 6.80
CA LEU A 8 12.11 8.19 7.41
C LEU A 8 11.99 6.76 6.90
N LEU A 9 11.77 5.83 7.84
CA LEU A 9 11.43 4.46 7.50
C LEU A 9 9.94 4.37 7.17
N PRO A 10 9.55 3.66 6.10
CA PRO A 10 8.15 3.45 5.81
C PRO A 10 7.51 2.60 6.92
N ILE A 11 6.26 2.88 7.26
CA ILE A 11 5.51 2.11 8.30
C ILE A 11 5.49 0.62 7.97
N SER A 12 5.45 0.26 6.67
CA SER A 12 5.54 -1.13 6.22
C SER A 12 6.85 -1.82 6.60
N ALA A 13 7.97 -1.10 6.77
CA ALA A 13 9.22 -1.69 7.25
C ALA A 13 9.12 -2.21 8.67
N LEU A 14 8.39 -1.52 9.55
CA LEU A 14 8.12 -2.00 10.91
C LEU A 14 7.28 -3.27 10.90
N GLN A 15 6.23 -3.29 10.07
CA GLN A 15 5.36 -4.46 9.93
C GLN A 15 6.12 -5.67 9.34
N HIS A 16 6.96 -5.47 8.32
CA HIS A 16 7.78 -6.53 7.74
C HIS A 16 8.83 -7.04 8.72
N LEU A 17 9.44 -6.17 9.53
CA LEU A 17 10.41 -6.57 10.54
C LEU A 17 9.79 -7.47 11.61
N VAL A 18 8.62 -7.09 12.12
CA VAL A 18 7.87 -7.89 13.12
C VAL A 18 7.43 -9.24 12.55
N PHE A 19 7.11 -9.30 11.26
CA PHE A 19 6.74 -10.56 10.60
C PHE A 19 7.95 -11.47 10.35
N CYS A 20 9.00 -10.96 9.71
CA CYS A 20 10.23 -11.69 9.42
C CYS A 20 11.39 -10.75 9.06
N GLU A 21 12.46 -10.75 9.86
CA GLU A 21 13.65 -9.93 9.64
C GLU A 21 14.30 -10.16 8.26
N ARG A 22 14.43 -11.43 7.84
CA ARG A 22 14.97 -11.79 6.52
C ARG A 22 14.13 -11.20 5.39
N GLN A 23 12.80 -11.27 5.49
CA GLN A 23 11.91 -10.68 4.48
C GLN A 23 12.04 -9.16 4.46
N SER A 24 12.09 -8.52 5.62
CA SER A 24 12.29 -7.06 5.73
C SER A 24 13.58 -6.61 5.04
N ALA A 25 14.70 -7.31 5.28
CA ALA A 25 15.98 -7.02 4.61
C ALA A 25 15.90 -7.20 3.09
N LEU A 26 15.30 -8.29 2.61
CA LEU A 26 15.12 -8.51 1.17
C LEU A 26 14.34 -7.35 0.51
N ILE A 27 13.28 -6.86 1.17
CA ILE A 27 12.41 -5.82 0.60
C ILE A 27 13.05 -4.43 0.70
N HIS A 28 13.55 -4.05 1.88
CA HIS A 28 13.94 -2.67 2.17
C HIS A 28 15.43 -2.39 1.98
N VAL A 29 16.30 -3.41 2.08
CA VAL A 29 17.76 -3.30 1.83
C VAL A 29 18.07 -3.73 0.41
N GLU A 30 17.74 -4.97 0.06
CA GLU A 30 18.09 -5.56 -1.25
C GLU A 30 17.15 -5.10 -2.38
N ARG A 31 16.05 -4.42 -2.05
CA ARG A 31 15.01 -3.97 -3.00
C ARG A 31 14.40 -5.11 -3.82
N LEU A 32 14.35 -6.32 -3.24
CA LEU A 32 13.75 -7.51 -3.80
C LEU A 32 12.34 -7.69 -3.25
N TRP A 33 11.36 -7.25 -4.02
CA TRP A 33 9.93 -7.43 -3.74
C TRP A 33 9.28 -8.25 -4.85
N ALA A 34 8.40 -9.18 -4.46
CA ALA A 34 7.53 -9.90 -5.36
C ALA A 34 6.09 -9.73 -4.89
N GLU A 35 5.22 -9.27 -5.78
CA GLU A 35 3.80 -9.14 -5.46
C GLU A 35 3.16 -10.52 -5.36
N ASN A 36 2.38 -10.72 -4.31
CA ASN A 36 1.49 -11.87 -4.20
C ASN A 36 0.07 -11.47 -4.62
N GLN A 37 -0.82 -12.46 -4.73
CA GLN A 37 -2.21 -12.23 -5.13
C GLN A 37 -2.92 -11.18 -4.28
N LEU A 38 -2.74 -11.20 -2.94
CA LEU A 38 -3.39 -10.25 -2.03
C LEU A 38 -2.90 -8.82 -2.25
N THR A 39 -1.60 -8.63 -2.50
CA THR A 39 -1.03 -7.33 -2.85
C THR A 39 -1.64 -6.81 -4.15
N VAL A 40 -1.70 -7.63 -5.19
CA VAL A 40 -2.26 -7.25 -6.49
C VAL A 40 -3.75 -6.90 -6.38
N GLU A 41 -4.53 -7.73 -5.69
CA GLU A 41 -5.97 -7.48 -5.46
C GLU A 41 -6.18 -6.18 -4.69
N GLY A 42 -5.40 -5.95 -3.62
CA GLY A 42 -5.42 -4.70 -2.87
C GLY A 42 -5.12 -3.48 -3.75
N ASN A 43 -4.10 -3.57 -4.60
CA ASN A 43 -3.74 -2.50 -5.54
C ASN A 43 -4.88 -2.18 -6.52
N LEU A 44 -5.56 -3.21 -7.06
CA LEU A 44 -6.71 -3.00 -7.96
C LEU A 44 -7.89 -2.34 -7.24
N LEU A 45 -8.18 -2.75 -6.01
CA LEU A 45 -9.23 -2.14 -5.19
C LEU A 45 -8.91 -0.69 -4.83
N HIS A 46 -7.67 -0.40 -4.41
CA HIS A 46 -7.23 0.96 -4.11
C HIS A 46 -7.26 1.85 -5.35
N LYS A 47 -6.87 1.36 -6.52
CA LYS A 47 -6.99 2.11 -7.78
C LYS A 47 -8.42 2.55 -8.01
N LYS A 48 -9.39 1.64 -7.88
CA LYS A 48 -10.81 1.97 -7.99
C LYS A 48 -11.29 2.94 -6.90
N ALA A 49 -10.77 2.82 -5.68
CA ALA A 49 -11.11 3.70 -4.56
C ALA A 49 -10.59 5.14 -4.76
N HIS A 50 -9.44 5.30 -5.41
CA HIS A 50 -8.84 6.60 -5.71
C HIS A 50 -9.38 7.26 -6.99
N GLU A 51 -10.13 6.54 -7.83
CA GLU A 51 -10.82 7.15 -8.96
C GLU A 51 -11.83 8.18 -8.43
N ALA A 52 -11.61 9.46 -8.76
CA ALA A 52 -12.51 10.57 -8.44
C ALA A 52 -13.76 10.50 -9.33
N SER A 53 -14.60 9.50 -9.08
CA SER A 53 -15.79 9.18 -9.87
C SER A 53 -17.01 8.97 -8.98
N HIS A 54 -18.18 9.01 -9.61
CA HIS A 54 -19.43 8.62 -8.99
C HIS A 54 -20.18 7.66 -9.90
N GLU A 55 -20.85 6.68 -9.31
CA GLU A 55 -21.69 5.73 -10.03
C GLU A 55 -22.96 5.42 -9.21
N THR A 56 -24.03 5.03 -9.89
CA THR A 56 -25.26 4.57 -9.24
C THR A 56 -25.37 3.06 -9.43
N ILE A 57 -25.22 2.30 -8.35
CA ILE A 57 -25.35 0.84 -8.36
C ILE A 57 -26.63 0.47 -7.63
N ARG A 58 -27.58 -0.18 -8.32
CA ARG A 58 -28.85 -0.65 -7.72
C ARG A 58 -29.61 0.44 -6.96
N GLY A 59 -29.60 1.67 -7.49
CA GLY A 59 -30.24 2.84 -6.86
C GLY A 59 -29.42 3.52 -5.75
N VAL A 60 -28.24 3.01 -5.41
CA VAL A 60 -27.33 3.61 -4.42
C VAL A 60 -26.26 4.43 -5.14
N ARG A 61 -26.12 5.71 -4.79
CA ARG A 61 -25.03 6.56 -5.28
C ARG A 61 -23.76 6.27 -4.50
N VAL A 62 -22.72 5.86 -5.22
CA VAL A 62 -21.38 5.64 -4.69
C VAL A 62 -20.47 6.75 -5.18
N VAL A 63 -19.70 7.37 -4.28
CA VAL A 63 -18.74 8.44 -4.57
C VAL A 63 -17.37 8.03 -4.03
N ARG A 64 -16.32 8.28 -4.81
CA ARG A 64 -14.93 7.91 -4.52
C ARG A 64 -13.99 9.07 -4.80
N GLY A 65 -12.78 9.01 -4.25
CA GLY A 65 -11.75 10.05 -4.43
C GLY A 65 -12.16 11.45 -3.96
N LEU A 66 -12.90 11.55 -2.84
CA LEU A 66 -13.24 12.82 -2.18
C LEU A 66 -12.04 13.41 -1.43
#